data_AF-A0AAE0FNM6-F1
#
_entry.id   AF-A0AAE0FNM6-F1
#
_cell.length_a   1.000
_cell.length_b   1.000
_cell.length_c   1.000
_cell.angle_alpha   90.00
_cell.angle_beta   90.00
_cell.angle_gamma   90.00
#
_symmetry.space_group_name_H-M   'P 1'
#
loop_
_entity.id
_entity.type
_entity.pdbx_description
1 polymer ?
#
loop_
_entity_poly.entity_id
_entity_poly.type
_entity_poly.pdbx_seq_one_letter_code
_entity_poly.pdbx_strand_id
1 'polypeptide(L)'
;MDRFASELSAQLPCSCTRWYDLGCKDADSLAHSWQGEVRWVNPPWSLLDEVARKLGEERRTGTIAAGFWAGRMLFQQLEALADEVGHPAWMQ
;
A
#
# COMPACT_ATOMS: atom_id res chain seq x y z
N MET A 1 4.31 -6.14 -5.68
CA MET A 1 5.35 -5.11 -5.57
C MET A 1 5.33 -4.53 -4.17
N ASP A 2 6.51 -4.36 -3.56
CA ASP A 2 6.68 -3.68 -2.29
C ASP A 2 6.69 -2.17 -2.53
N ARG A 3 5.67 -1.47 -2.04
CA ARG A 3 5.42 -0.08 -2.41
C ARG A 3 6.20 0.93 -1.56
N PHE A 4 6.79 0.52 -0.46
CA PHE A 4 7.53 1.41 0.43
C PHE A 4 8.73 0.67 1.01
N ALA A 5 9.80 0.60 0.24
CA ALA A 5 11.00 -0.13 0.62
C ALA A 5 12.29 0.61 0.29
N SER A 6 13.39 -0.02 0.69
CA SER A 6 14.76 0.25 0.30
C SER A 6 15.40 -1.06 -0.14
N GLU A 7 16.60 -1.02 -0.70
CA GLU A 7 17.38 -2.24 -1.00
C GLU A 7 17.49 -3.16 0.23
N LEU A 8 17.65 -2.58 1.43
CA LEU A 8 17.85 -3.30 2.68
C LEU A 8 16.55 -3.84 3.31
N SER A 9 15.39 -3.31 2.90
CA SER A 9 14.10 -3.62 3.56
C SER A 9 13.08 -4.25 2.63
N ALA A 10 13.39 -4.38 1.34
CA ALA A 10 12.49 -4.95 0.36
C ALA A 10 12.17 -6.41 0.71
N GLN A 11 10.88 -6.73 0.83
CA GLN A 11 10.42 -8.09 1.11
C GLN A 11 9.96 -8.83 -0.15
N LEU A 12 9.91 -8.13 -1.28
CA LEU A 12 9.51 -8.67 -2.57
C LEU A 12 10.58 -8.38 -3.64
N PRO A 13 10.70 -9.23 -4.67
CA PRO A 13 11.67 -9.02 -5.75
C PRO A 13 11.50 -7.71 -6.53
N CYS A 14 10.31 -7.11 -6.51
CA CYS A 14 10.03 -5.83 -7.13
C CYS A 14 9.62 -4.81 -6.05
N SER A 15 10.37 -3.71 -5.94
CA SER A 15 10.17 -2.67 -4.92
C SER A 15 10.06 -1.26 -5.51
N CYS A 16 9.43 -0.37 -4.75
CA CYS A 16 9.39 1.07 -4.96
C CYS A 16 10.12 1.77 -3.82
N THR A 17 11.08 2.61 -4.16
CA THR A 17 11.95 3.33 -3.22
C THR A 17 11.62 4.82 -3.18
N ARG A 18 12.14 5.54 -2.19
CA ARG A 18 11.95 7.00 -2.12
C ARG A 18 12.60 7.74 -3.28
N TRP A 19 13.79 7.29 -3.69
CA TRP A 19 14.54 7.81 -4.84
C TRP A 19 14.87 6.67 -5.77
N TYR A 20 15.11 6.98 -7.04
CA TYR A 20 15.53 5.95 -8.01
C TYR A 20 16.87 5.36 -7.56
N ASP A 21 16.88 4.04 -7.37
CA ASP A 21 18.01 3.27 -6.89
C ASP A 21 18.20 2.00 -7.72
N LEU A 22 19.39 1.41 -7.66
CA LEU A 22 19.70 0.19 -8.38
C LEU A 22 18.80 -0.95 -7.87
N GLY A 23 18.03 -1.57 -8.76
CA GLY A 23 17.14 -2.68 -8.41
C GLY A 23 15.73 -2.27 -7.96
N CYS A 24 15.43 -0.97 -7.83
CA CYS A 24 14.04 -0.54 -7.71
C CYS A 24 13.35 -0.57 -9.08
N LYS A 25 12.04 -0.87 -9.09
CA LYS A 25 11.23 -0.80 -10.32
C LYS A 25 10.76 0.62 -10.58
N ASP A 26 10.33 1.30 -9.52
CA ASP A 26 9.83 2.68 -9.55
C ASP A 26 10.40 3.46 -8.36
N ALA A 27 10.38 4.79 -8.45
CA ALA A 27 10.69 5.70 -7.35
C ALA A 27 9.43 6.50 -6.98
N ASP A 28 9.30 6.94 -5.73
CA ASP A 28 8.14 7.71 -5.25
C ASP A 28 6.79 7.02 -5.53
N SER A 29 6.47 6.07 -4.67
CA SER A 29 5.26 5.25 -4.75
C SER A 29 3.96 6.04 -4.93
N LEU A 30 3.87 7.24 -4.35
CA LEU A 30 2.65 8.04 -4.39
C LEU A 30 2.48 8.77 -5.73
N ALA A 31 3.57 9.06 -6.44
CA ALA A 31 3.58 9.73 -7.74
C ALA A 31 3.07 8.84 -8.89
N HIS A 32 3.15 7.53 -8.75
CA HIS A 32 2.77 6.58 -9.80
C HIS A 32 1.36 6.02 -9.63
N SER A 33 0.68 5.79 -10.75
CA SER A 33 -0.56 5.00 -10.78
C SER A 33 -0.28 3.60 -10.26
N TRP A 34 -1.17 3.08 -9.44
CA TRP A 34 -1.04 1.76 -8.84
C TRP A 34 -1.66 0.65 -9.70
N GLN A 35 -2.10 0.94 -10.92
CA GLN A 35 -2.79 -0.03 -11.79
C GLN A 35 -2.00 -1.32 -12.07
N GLY A 36 -2.74 -2.43 -12.17
CA GLY A 36 -2.24 -3.70 -12.73
C GLY A 36 -1.42 -4.61 -11.80
N GLU A 37 -1.20 -4.24 -10.54
CA GLU A 37 -0.33 -5.03 -9.64
C GLU A 37 -0.92 -5.28 -8.24
N VAL A 38 -0.62 -6.45 -7.68
CA VAL A 38 -0.85 -6.77 -6.26
C VAL A 38 0.25 -6.12 -5.41
N ARG A 39 -0.15 -5.48 -4.30
CA ARG A 39 0.72 -4.56 -3.54
C ARG A 39 0.87 -4.98 -2.10
N TRP A 40 2.12 -4.97 -1.63
CA TRP A 40 2.46 -4.92 -0.22
C TRP A 40 2.80 -3.48 0.12
N VAL A 41 2.11 -2.92 1.11
CA VAL A 41 2.14 -1.48 1.43
C VAL A 41 2.49 -1.32 2.91
N ASN A 42 3.76 -1.04 3.20
CA ASN A 42 4.25 -0.77 4.55
C ASN A 42 4.89 0.63 4.62
N PRO A 43 4.08 1.70 4.54
CA PRO A 43 4.61 3.06 4.44
C PRO A 43 5.16 3.54 5.79
N PRO A 44 6.07 4.53 5.78
CA PRO A 44 6.28 5.38 6.95
C PRO A 44 4.94 5.87 7.51
N TRP A 45 4.78 5.87 8.84
CA TRP A 45 3.50 6.20 9.48
C TRP A 45 2.96 7.58 9.13
N SER A 46 3.85 8.54 8.83
CA SER A 46 3.50 9.88 8.37
C SER A 46 2.88 9.93 6.97
N LEU A 47 2.90 8.83 6.22
CA LEU A 47 2.38 8.73 4.84
C LEU A 47 1.09 7.90 4.74
N LEU A 48 0.56 7.40 5.86
CA LEU A 48 -0.61 6.53 5.86
C LEU A 48 -1.87 7.25 5.37
N ASP A 49 -2.01 8.54 5.66
CA ASP A 49 -3.15 9.34 5.22
C ASP A 49 -3.15 9.49 3.68
N GLU A 50 -1.99 9.76 3.08
CA GLU A 50 -1.84 9.82 1.63
C GLU A 50 -2.07 8.46 0.96
N VAL A 51 -1.63 7.38 1.61
CA VAL A 51 -1.86 6.01 1.14
C VAL A 51 -3.36 5.68 1.15
N ALA A 52 -4.07 5.95 2.25
CA ALA A 52 -5.50 5.71 2.35
C ALA A 52 -6.28 6.52 1.30
N ARG A 53 -5.93 7.80 1.13
CA ARG A 53 -6.52 8.67 0.10
C ARG A 53 -6.28 8.09 -1.31
N LYS A 54 -5.05 7.71 -1.64
CA LYS A 54 -4.72 7.13 -2.95
C LYS A 54 -5.47 5.83 -3.22
N LEU A 55 -5.61 4.97 -2.22
CA LEU A 55 -6.38 3.73 -2.33
C LEU A 55 -7.86 3.99 -2.63
N GLY A 56 -8.45 4.94 -1.91
CA GLY A 56 -9.83 5.36 -2.14
C GLY A 56 -10.05 5.99 -3.52
N GLU A 57 -9.15 6.88 -3.94
CA GLU A 57 -9.21 7.55 -5.25
C GLU A 57 -9.02 6.58 -6.42
N GLU A 58 -8.05 5.67 -6.33
CA GLU A 58 -7.74 4.75 -7.41
C GLU A 58 -8.58 3.46 -7.39
N ARG A 59 -9.35 3.23 -6.33
CA ARG A 59 -10.12 1.99 -6.07
C ARG A 59 -9.28 0.74 -6.24
N ARG A 60 -8.17 0.65 -5.51
CA ARG A 60 -7.18 -0.43 -5.65
C ARG A 60 -7.07 -1.29 -4.40
N THR A 61 -6.89 -2.58 -4.62
CA THR A 61 -6.70 -3.57 -3.56
C THR A 61 -5.22 -3.77 -3.26
N GLY A 62 -4.84 -3.76 -2.00
CA GLY A 62 -3.49 -4.10 -1.55
C GLY A 62 -3.48 -4.55 -0.10
N THR A 63 -2.43 -5.24 0.31
CA THR A 63 -2.23 -5.60 1.72
C THR A 63 -1.42 -4.50 2.38
N ILE A 64 -1.98 -3.91 3.43
CA ILE A 64 -1.40 -2.74 4.09
C ILE A 64 -0.99 -3.14 5.51
N ALA A 65 0.27 -2.88 5.85
CA ALA A 65 0.74 -2.92 7.21
C ALA A 65 0.58 -1.53 7.84
N ALA A 66 -0.24 -1.43 8.89
CA ALA A 66 -0.45 -0.21 9.63
C ALA A 66 -0.51 -0.52 11.14
N GLY A 67 -0.16 0.48 11.96
CA GLY A 67 -0.33 0.37 13.41
C GLY A 67 -1.81 0.33 13.81
N PHE A 68 -2.14 -0.41 14.87
CA PHE A 68 -3.47 -0.41 15.45
C PHE A 68 -3.70 0.88 16.26
N TRP A 69 -4.44 1.83 15.69
CA TRP A 69 -4.75 3.12 16.32
C TRP A 69 -6.24 3.46 16.19
N ALA A 70 -7.10 2.74 16.91
CA ALA A 70 -8.56 2.86 16.81
C ALA A 70 -9.13 4.29 16.90
N GLY A 71 -8.44 5.20 17.60
CA GLY A 71 -8.85 6.61 17.72
C GLY A 71 -8.43 7.52 16.57
N ARG A 72 -7.65 7.04 15.59
CA ARG A 72 -7.21 7.84 14.44
C ARG A 72 -8.17 7.67 13.27
N MET A 73 -8.57 8.79 12.66
CA MET A 73 -9.41 8.80 11.46
C MET A 73 -8.87 7.89 10.35
N LEU A 74 -7.55 7.88 10.16
CA LEU A 74 -6.88 7.02 9.18
C LEU A 74 -7.16 5.53 9.40
N PHE A 75 -7.18 5.09 10.66
CA PHE A 75 -7.41 3.69 10.99
C PHE A 75 -8.84 3.30 10.62
N GLN A 76 -9.80 4.18 10.93
CA GLN A 76 -11.21 4.00 10.57
C GLN A 76 -11.42 3.98 9.05
N GLN A 77 -10.68 4.81 8.29
CA GLN A 77 -10.72 4.81 6.83
C GLN A 77 -10.14 3.51 6.24
N LEU A 78 -8.99 3.06 6.73
CA LEU A 78 -8.38 1.80 6.31
C LEU A 78 -9.24 0.59 6.67
N GLU A 79 -9.88 0.60 7.85
CA GLU A 79 -10.82 -0.42 8.29
C GLU A 79 -12.07 -0.45 7.40
N ALA A 80 -12.65 0.70 7.08
CA ALA A 80 -13.77 0.80 6.15
C ALA A 80 -13.43 0.29 4.73
N LEU A 81 -12.17 0.48 4.28
CA LEU A 81 -11.68 -0.07 3.02
C LEU A 81 -11.40 -1.58 3.08
N ALA A 82 -11.09 -2.13 4.26
CA ALA A 82 -10.73 -3.54 4.42
C ALA A 82 -11.93 -4.48 4.22
N ASP A 83 -13.14 -4.03 4.53
CA ASP A 83 -14.38 -4.80 4.40
C ASP A 83 -14.94 -4.85 2.96
N GLU A 84 -14.47 -3.98 2.06
CA GLU A 84 -14.95 -3.95 0.66
C GLU A 84 -14.37 -5.07 -0.22
N VAL A 85 -13.48 -5.93 0.30
CA VAL A 85 -13.05 -7.15 -0.39
C VAL A 85 -13.97 -8.31 -0.03
N GLY A 86 -15.15 -8.30 -0.66
CA GLY A 86 -16.12 -9.39 -0.59
C GLY A 86 -15.48 -10.75 -0.89
N HIS A 87 -16.01 -11.78 -0.22
CA HIS A 87 -15.65 -13.19 -0.34
C HIS A 87 -15.07 -13.57 -1.71
N PRO A 88 -13.89 -14.22 -1.76
CA PRO A 88 -13.41 -14.78 -2.99
C PRO A 88 -14.43 -15.80 -3.54
N ALA A 89 -14.75 -15.70 -4.83
CA ALA A 89 -15.69 -16.59 -5.51
C ALA A 89 -15.28 -18.09 -5.52
N TRP A 90 -14.13 -18.44 -4.94
CA TRP A 90 -13.64 -19.81 -4.80
C TRP A 90 -13.89 -20.42 -3.40
N MET A 91 -14.61 -19.72 -2.52
CA MET A 91 -15.09 -20.24 -1.22
C MET A 91 -16.57 -20.67 -1.25
N GLN A 92 -17.10 -21.06 -2.41
CA GLN A 92 -18.42 -21.71 -2.59
C GLN A 92 -18.23 -23.07 -3.26
#